data_AF-A0A810C6L0-F1
#
_entry.id   AF-A0A810C6L0-F1
#
_cell.length_a   1.000
_cell.length_b   1.000
_cell.length_c   1.000
_cell.angle_alpha   90.00
_cell.angle_beta   90.00
_cell.angle_gamma   90.00
#
_symmetry.space_group_name_H-M   'P 1'
#
loop_
_entity.id
_entity.type
_entity.pdbx_description
1 polymer ?
#
loop_
_entity_poly.entity_id
_entity_poly.type
_entity_poly.pdbx_seq_one_letter_code
_entity_poly.pdbx_strand_id
1 'polypeptide(L)'
;MAPFVRMPPGGLNDALETKANLADRAREAFSADCDAFVAVVADKYFEVCVSAIKTADPHHLVIGSRFGWQPPRGVIAAAGRHLDVISFNCYEFDPGPVIDAYAATGKPCLISEFSFRGDDAGLPNSKGAGPRVATQTERARAFQGYVVAALGKPNVVGYHWFEHADQPVQGRFDGEDSNFGTVTVDDRVYDELTKTMTRVNAAAERIHAAAVPAVI
;
A
#
# COMPACT_ATOMS: atom_id res chain seq x y z
N MET A 1 -17.45 -9.06 28.81
CA MET A 1 -16.41 -9.07 27.76
C MET A 1 -16.78 -10.12 26.73
N ALA A 2 -16.47 -9.91 25.44
CA ALA A 2 -16.58 -10.98 24.46
C ALA A 2 -15.72 -12.17 24.93
N PRO A 3 -16.15 -13.42 24.71
CA PRO A 3 -15.42 -14.60 25.19
C PRO A 3 -14.03 -14.70 24.55
N PHE A 4 -13.84 -14.07 23.39
CA PHE A 4 -12.58 -14.01 22.67
C PHE A 4 -12.32 -12.58 22.18
N VAL A 5 -11.08 -12.12 22.30
CA VAL A 5 -10.64 -10.83 21.75
C VAL A 5 -9.70 -11.13 20.59
N ARG A 6 -10.10 -10.69 19.39
CA ARG A 6 -9.24 -10.75 18.21
C ARG A 6 -8.22 -9.62 18.29
N MET A 7 -6.94 -9.93 18.08
CA MET A 7 -5.90 -8.91 18.04
C MET A 7 -6.09 -8.00 16.81
N PRO A 8 -5.78 -6.71 16.92
CA PRO A 8 -5.82 -5.82 15.77
C PRO A 8 -4.80 -6.28 14.69
N PRO A 9 -5.01 -5.96 13.40
CA PRO A 9 -4.18 -6.44 12.30
C PRO A 9 -2.66 -6.26 12.49
N GLY A 10 -2.21 -5.16 13.11
CA GLY A 10 -0.78 -4.91 13.39
C GLY A 10 -0.23 -5.56 14.67
N GLY A 11 -1.07 -6.26 15.44
CA GLY A 11 -0.67 -7.02 16.64
C GLY A 11 -0.72 -8.53 16.45
N LEU A 12 -1.23 -9.01 15.31
CA LEU A 12 -1.28 -10.44 14.98
C LEU A 12 0.14 -10.95 14.71
N ASN A 13 0.60 -11.89 15.53
CA ASN A 13 1.84 -12.64 15.33
C ASN A 13 1.50 -14.12 15.38
N ASP A 14 1.89 -14.89 14.36
CA ASP A 14 1.60 -16.33 14.23
C ASP A 14 1.97 -17.11 15.49
N ALA A 15 3.08 -16.77 16.15
CA ALA A 15 3.48 -17.44 17.39
C ALA A 15 2.56 -17.12 18.58
N LEU A 16 2.06 -15.87 18.67
CA LEU A 16 1.12 -15.46 19.71
C LEU A 16 -0.26 -16.07 19.47
N GLU A 17 -0.72 -16.05 18.22
CA GLU A 17 -1.98 -16.66 17.79
C GLU A 17 -1.95 -18.18 18.01
N THR A 18 -0.86 -18.85 17.64
CA THR A 18 -0.67 -20.29 17.88
C THR A 18 -0.73 -20.61 19.37
N LYS A 19 -0.02 -19.86 20.21
CA LYS A 19 -0.05 -20.06 21.66
C LYS A 19 -1.45 -19.86 22.25
N ALA A 20 -2.17 -18.84 21.79
CA ALA A 20 -3.54 -18.58 22.23
C ALA A 20 -4.52 -19.67 21.79
N ASN A 21 -4.40 -20.16 20.55
CA ASN A 21 -5.23 -21.25 20.02
C ASN A 21 -4.97 -22.60 20.72
N LEU A 22 -3.72 -22.88 21.10
CA LEU A 22 -3.40 -24.07 21.90
C LEU A 22 -4.01 -24.01 23.31
N ALA A 23 -4.14 -22.82 23.89
CA ALA A 23 -4.73 -22.62 25.22
C ALA A 23 -6.27 -22.75 25.22
N ASP A 24 -6.93 -22.40 24.11
CA ASP A 24 -8.37 -22.61 23.90
C ASP A 24 -8.65 -23.00 22.45
N ARG A 25 -8.98 -24.28 22.23
CA ARG A 25 -9.27 -24.81 20.89
C ARG A 25 -10.53 -24.21 20.26
N ALA A 26 -11.47 -23.68 21.04
CA ALA A 26 -12.65 -23.00 20.49
C ALA A 26 -12.30 -21.64 19.88
N ARG A 27 -11.19 -21.03 20.30
CA ARG A 27 -10.69 -19.76 19.74
C ARG A 27 -10.29 -19.89 18.28
N GLU A 28 -9.70 -21.01 17.89
CA GLU A 28 -9.31 -21.27 16.50
C GLU A 28 -10.53 -21.27 15.58
N ALA A 29 -11.56 -22.05 15.92
CA ALA A 29 -12.82 -22.11 15.18
C ALA A 29 -13.50 -20.73 15.14
N PHE A 30 -13.58 -20.03 16.27
CA PHE A 30 -14.12 -18.67 16.33
C PHE A 30 -13.37 -17.67 15.44
N SER A 31 -12.03 -17.75 15.41
CA SER A 31 -11.19 -16.86 14.59
C SER A 31 -11.37 -17.17 13.10
N ALA A 32 -11.45 -18.46 12.74
CA ALA A 32 -11.76 -18.90 11.39
C ALA A 32 -13.14 -18.41 10.93
N ASP A 33 -14.16 -18.49 11.79
CA ASP A 33 -15.50 -17.96 11.50
C ASP A 33 -15.48 -16.44 11.30
N CYS A 34 -14.73 -15.71 12.13
CA CYS A 34 -14.54 -14.27 11.96
C CYS A 34 -13.86 -13.92 10.63
N ASP A 35 -12.81 -14.67 10.23
CA ASP A 35 -12.15 -14.49 8.94
C ASP A 35 -13.04 -14.80 7.76
N ALA A 36 -13.79 -15.90 7.84
CA ALA A 36 -14.77 -16.28 6.84
C ALA A 36 -15.86 -15.20 6.70
N PHE A 37 -16.38 -14.70 7.82
CA PHE A 37 -17.42 -13.68 7.80
C PHE A 37 -16.91 -12.35 7.21
N VAL A 38 -15.71 -11.92 7.57
CA VAL A 38 -15.10 -10.70 6.98
C VAL A 38 -14.89 -10.87 5.47
N ALA A 39 -14.53 -12.07 4.99
CA ALA A 39 -14.42 -12.34 3.56
C ALA A 39 -15.78 -12.25 2.83
N VAL A 40 -16.87 -12.71 3.46
CA VAL A 40 -18.24 -12.56 2.91
C VAL A 40 -18.64 -11.09 2.82
N VAL A 41 -18.35 -10.30 3.87
CA VAL A 41 -18.63 -8.86 3.86
C VAL A 41 -17.83 -8.15 2.77
N ALA A 42 -16.53 -8.48 2.63
CA ALA A 42 -15.68 -7.91 1.59
C ALA A 42 -16.18 -8.27 0.18
N ASP A 43 -16.60 -9.53 -0.04
CA ASP A 43 -17.16 -9.96 -1.32
C ASP A 43 -18.39 -9.14 -1.69
N LYS A 44 -19.32 -8.98 -0.73
CA LYS A 44 -20.53 -8.19 -0.99
C LYS A 44 -20.23 -6.71 -1.23
N TYR A 45 -19.28 -6.15 -0.48
CA TYR A 45 -18.83 -4.76 -0.68
C TYR A 45 -18.32 -4.55 -2.11
N PHE A 46 -17.40 -5.40 -2.57
CA PHE A 46 -16.84 -5.25 -3.90
C PHE A 46 -17.86 -5.55 -5.00
N GLU A 47 -18.70 -6.57 -4.85
CA GLU A 47 -19.79 -6.87 -5.79
C GLU A 47 -20.68 -5.64 -6.02
N VAL A 48 -21.16 -5.02 -4.93
CA VAL A 48 -22.09 -3.89 -4.99
C VAL A 48 -21.40 -2.66 -5.59
N CYS A 49 -20.19 -2.32 -5.12
CA CYS A 49 -19.47 -1.15 -5.59
C CYS A 49 -19.08 -1.28 -7.07
N VAL A 50 -18.52 -2.42 -7.49
CA VAL A 50 -18.11 -2.64 -8.88
C VAL A 50 -19.33 -2.64 -9.80
N SER A 51 -20.42 -3.31 -9.42
CA SER A 51 -21.66 -3.31 -10.19
C SER A 51 -22.22 -1.89 -10.38
N ALA A 52 -22.26 -1.09 -9.31
CA ALA A 52 -22.72 0.29 -9.38
C ALA A 52 -21.83 1.15 -10.29
N ILE A 53 -20.50 1.04 -10.17
CA ILE A 53 -19.56 1.78 -11.02
C ILE A 53 -19.72 1.36 -12.47
N LYS A 54 -19.72 0.06 -12.80
CA LYS A 54 -19.84 -0.42 -14.18
C LYS A 54 -21.20 -0.13 -14.82
N THR A 55 -22.25 0.01 -14.02
CA THR A 55 -23.56 0.46 -14.50
C THR A 55 -23.51 1.91 -14.98
N ALA A 56 -22.81 2.79 -14.25
CA ALA A 56 -22.66 4.20 -14.60
C ALA A 56 -21.54 4.44 -15.63
N ASP A 57 -20.49 3.61 -15.60
CA ASP A 57 -19.27 3.76 -16.38
C ASP A 57 -18.71 2.37 -16.79
N PRO A 58 -19.26 1.77 -17.86
CA PRO A 58 -18.92 0.41 -18.26
C PRO A 58 -17.54 0.26 -18.90
N HIS A 59 -16.90 1.37 -19.30
CA HIS A 59 -15.69 1.34 -20.12
C HIS A 59 -14.40 1.60 -19.33
N HIS A 60 -14.48 2.11 -18.10
CA HIS A 60 -13.30 2.40 -17.29
C HIS A 60 -13.01 1.29 -16.26
N LEU A 61 -11.73 1.21 -15.85
CA LEU A 61 -11.25 0.24 -14.86
C LEU A 61 -11.77 0.59 -13.46
N VAL A 62 -12.16 -0.43 -12.70
CA VAL A 62 -12.40 -0.30 -11.25
C VAL A 62 -11.13 -0.66 -10.50
N ILE A 63 -10.42 0.37 -10.02
CA ILE A 63 -9.06 0.27 -9.48
C ILE A 63 -8.98 0.00 -7.97
N GLY A 64 -10.06 -0.48 -7.36
CA GLY A 64 -10.06 -0.91 -5.96
C GLY A 64 -10.36 0.19 -4.94
N SER A 65 -9.89 -0.05 -3.70
CA SER A 65 -10.26 0.73 -2.52
C SER A 65 -9.06 1.21 -1.69
N ARG A 66 -7.84 1.19 -2.26
CA ARG A 66 -6.61 1.70 -1.63
C ARG A 66 -6.39 1.14 -0.23
N PHE A 67 -6.20 -0.18 -0.12
CA PHE A 67 -5.97 -0.82 1.19
C PHE A 67 -4.81 -0.17 1.94
N GLY A 68 -5.09 0.46 3.08
CA GLY A 68 -4.08 1.12 3.92
C GLY A 68 -3.15 0.16 4.67
N TRP A 69 -3.57 -1.09 4.81
CA TRP A 69 -2.83 -2.21 5.42
C TRP A 69 -3.20 -3.49 4.67
N GLN A 70 -2.31 -4.49 4.68
CA GLN A 70 -2.61 -5.79 4.08
C GLN A 70 -3.75 -6.48 4.85
N PRO A 71 -4.92 -6.73 4.23
CA PRO A 71 -6.03 -7.37 4.90
C PRO A 71 -5.86 -8.91 4.89
N PRO A 72 -6.73 -9.66 5.61
CA PRO A 72 -6.73 -11.12 5.55
C PRO A 72 -6.90 -11.65 4.13
N ARG A 73 -6.34 -12.85 3.86
CA ARG A 73 -6.34 -13.47 2.53
C ARG A 73 -7.73 -13.60 1.90
N GLY A 74 -8.77 -13.83 2.71
CA GLY A 74 -10.16 -13.91 2.23
C GLY A 74 -10.67 -12.57 1.65
N VAL A 75 -10.25 -11.44 2.22
CA VAL A 75 -10.56 -10.09 1.72
C VAL A 75 -9.81 -9.81 0.43
N ILE A 76 -8.52 -10.18 0.37
CA ILE A 76 -7.71 -10.08 -0.86
C ILE A 76 -8.34 -10.90 -1.99
N ALA A 77 -8.77 -12.13 -1.69
CA ALA A 77 -9.45 -12.99 -2.66
C ALA A 77 -10.78 -12.41 -3.13
N ALA A 78 -11.56 -11.80 -2.23
CA ALA A 78 -12.78 -11.08 -2.60
C ALA A 78 -12.50 -9.89 -3.53
N ALA A 79 -11.52 -9.06 -3.19
CA ALA A 79 -11.08 -7.97 -4.05
C ALA A 79 -10.68 -8.48 -5.45
N GLY A 80 -9.92 -9.57 -5.50
CA GLY A 80 -9.48 -10.21 -6.76
C GLY A 80 -10.60 -10.79 -7.62
N ARG A 81 -11.78 -11.11 -7.06
CA ARG A 81 -12.93 -11.59 -7.86
C ARG A 81 -13.61 -10.48 -8.64
N HIS A 82 -13.64 -9.27 -8.10
CA HIS A 82 -14.47 -8.19 -8.61
C HIS A 82 -13.69 -7.05 -9.27
N LEU A 83 -12.47 -6.77 -8.81
CA LEU A 83 -11.70 -5.62 -9.27
C LEU A 83 -10.95 -5.88 -10.59
N ASP A 84 -10.75 -4.81 -11.35
CA ASP A 84 -9.87 -4.82 -12.52
C ASP A 84 -8.39 -4.70 -12.09
N VAL A 85 -8.13 -3.82 -11.11
CA VAL A 85 -6.80 -3.58 -10.51
C VAL A 85 -6.97 -3.49 -8.99
N ILE A 86 -6.07 -4.12 -8.22
CA ILE A 86 -6.05 -4.00 -6.77
C ILE A 86 -5.10 -2.86 -6.38
N SER A 87 -5.65 -1.80 -5.77
CA SER A 87 -4.86 -0.71 -5.20
C SER A 87 -4.60 -0.87 -3.70
N PHE A 88 -3.39 -0.54 -3.27
CA PHE A 88 -3.00 -0.52 -1.87
C PHE A 88 -1.96 0.57 -1.59
N ASN A 89 -1.93 1.03 -0.36
CA ASN A 89 -0.91 1.95 0.14
C ASN A 89 0.18 1.11 0.83
N CYS A 90 1.45 1.46 0.65
CA CYS A 90 2.56 0.74 1.27
C CYS A 90 3.66 1.71 1.68
N TYR A 91 3.59 2.10 2.95
CA TYR A 91 4.51 3.03 3.60
C TYR A 91 5.66 2.27 4.31
N GLU A 92 6.35 1.41 3.57
CA GLU A 92 7.51 0.63 4.01
C GLU A 92 8.71 0.91 3.11
N PHE A 93 9.92 0.49 3.51
CA PHE A 93 11.09 0.58 2.63
C PHE A 93 11.04 -0.43 1.47
N ASP A 94 10.46 -1.60 1.70
CA ASP A 94 10.33 -2.67 0.70
C ASP A 94 8.84 -3.02 0.49
N PRO A 95 8.28 -2.78 -0.71
CA PRO A 95 6.89 -3.15 -1.00
C PRO A 95 6.72 -4.61 -1.41
N GLY A 96 7.81 -5.35 -1.63
CA GLY A 96 7.81 -6.71 -2.20
C GLY A 96 6.84 -7.67 -1.52
N PRO A 97 6.87 -7.84 -0.19
CA PRO A 97 5.97 -8.74 0.52
C PRO A 97 4.48 -8.41 0.35
N VAL A 98 4.15 -7.11 0.37
CA VAL A 98 2.76 -6.64 0.21
C VAL A 98 2.29 -6.86 -1.23
N ILE A 99 3.14 -6.58 -2.22
CA ILE A 99 2.85 -6.88 -3.63
C ILE A 99 2.57 -8.38 -3.80
N ASP A 100 3.40 -9.25 -3.23
CA ASP A 100 3.26 -10.71 -3.36
C ASP A 100 1.94 -11.21 -2.77
N ALA A 101 1.48 -10.61 -1.66
CA ALA A 101 0.19 -10.96 -1.07
C ALA A 101 -1.00 -10.68 -2.00
N TYR A 102 -0.99 -9.55 -2.71
CA TYR A 102 -2.04 -9.22 -3.68
C TYR A 102 -1.88 -9.94 -5.02
N ALA A 103 -0.63 -10.18 -5.46
CA ALA A 103 -0.31 -10.90 -6.69
C ALA A 103 -0.87 -12.34 -6.70
N ALA A 104 -1.08 -12.93 -5.51
CA ALA A 104 -1.73 -14.23 -5.35
C ALA A 104 -3.15 -14.32 -5.96
N THR A 105 -3.79 -13.19 -6.24
CA THR A 105 -5.09 -13.13 -6.93
C THR A 105 -4.99 -13.25 -8.46
N GLY A 106 -3.79 -13.11 -9.02
CA GLY A 106 -3.56 -13.00 -10.46
C GLY A 106 -3.96 -11.64 -11.06
N LYS A 107 -4.40 -10.67 -10.24
CA LYS A 107 -4.77 -9.33 -10.71
C LYS A 107 -3.55 -8.39 -10.78
N PRO A 108 -3.60 -7.38 -11.66
CA PRO A 108 -2.71 -6.24 -11.60
C PRO A 108 -2.82 -5.48 -10.27
N CYS A 109 -1.70 -4.90 -9.85
CA CYS A 109 -1.50 -4.22 -8.59
C CYS A 109 -1.05 -2.78 -8.82
N LEU A 110 -1.62 -1.84 -8.06
CA LEU A 110 -1.25 -0.42 -8.07
C LEU A 110 -0.86 0.03 -6.66
N ILE A 111 0.38 0.47 -6.49
CA ILE A 111 0.81 1.12 -5.24
C ILE A 111 0.26 2.54 -5.25
N SER A 112 -0.83 2.76 -4.55
CA SER A 112 -1.62 3.98 -4.71
C SER A 112 -1.21 5.11 -3.76
N GLU A 113 -0.39 4.80 -2.75
CA GLU A 113 0.38 5.75 -1.94
C GLU A 113 1.65 5.07 -1.40
N PHE A 114 2.74 5.81 -1.45
CA PHE A 114 3.96 5.59 -0.65
C PHE A 114 4.74 6.90 -0.62
N SER A 115 5.63 7.04 0.37
CA SER A 115 6.56 8.16 0.47
C SER A 115 7.62 7.98 1.54
N PHE A 116 8.63 8.86 1.48
CA PHE A 116 9.70 8.97 2.47
C PHE A 116 9.83 10.42 2.92
N ARG A 117 10.22 10.64 4.18
CA ARG A 117 10.42 11.98 4.76
C ARG A 117 11.88 12.21 5.10
N GLY A 118 12.45 13.31 4.64
CA GLY A 118 13.80 13.73 5.04
C GLY A 118 13.76 14.62 6.28
N ASP A 119 14.58 14.31 7.28
CA ASP A 119 14.66 15.06 8.53
C ASP A 119 15.43 16.39 8.40
N ASP A 120 16.16 16.57 7.29
CA ASP A 120 16.81 17.83 6.91
C ASP A 120 15.87 18.84 6.22
N ALA A 121 14.59 18.51 6.06
CA ALA A 121 13.61 19.39 5.41
C ALA A 121 13.21 20.62 6.24
N GLY A 122 13.53 20.65 7.54
CA GLY A 122 13.07 21.69 8.46
C GLY A 122 11.60 21.56 8.88
N LEU A 123 10.96 20.44 8.53
CA LEU A 123 9.61 20.07 8.97
C LEU A 123 9.67 19.15 10.20
N PRO A 124 8.64 19.16 11.07
CA PRO A 124 8.69 18.38 12.30
C PRO A 124 8.65 16.87 12.03
N ASN A 125 7.97 16.44 10.96
CA ASN A 125 7.76 15.04 10.62
C ASN A 125 7.23 14.24 11.83
N SER A 126 6.39 14.87 12.65
CA SER A 126 5.95 14.35 13.94
C SER A 126 4.75 13.41 13.77
N LYS A 127 3.96 13.62 12.72
CA LYS A 127 2.79 12.81 12.39
C LYS A 127 2.70 12.52 10.89
N GLY A 128 2.42 11.26 10.56
CA GLY A 128 2.28 10.76 9.19
C GLY A 128 2.80 9.32 9.04
N ALA A 129 2.36 8.63 8.00
CA ALA A 129 2.74 7.24 7.73
C ALA A 129 4.10 7.11 7.03
N GLY A 130 4.85 6.05 7.31
CA GLY A 130 6.03 5.67 6.54
C GLY A 130 7.37 6.16 7.06
N PRO A 131 8.45 5.78 6.38
CA PRO A 131 9.79 5.91 6.95
C PRO A 131 10.34 7.33 6.91
N ARG A 132 11.19 7.62 7.89
CA ARG A 132 12.03 8.82 7.94
C ARG A 132 13.47 8.46 7.58
N VAL A 133 14.14 9.36 6.90
CA VAL A 133 15.55 9.27 6.52
C VAL A 133 16.25 10.58 6.88
N ALA A 134 17.57 10.56 7.02
CA ALA A 134 18.28 11.73 7.56
C ALA A 134 18.33 12.89 6.55
N THR A 135 18.39 12.59 5.24
CA THR A 135 18.61 13.61 4.21
C THR A 135 17.70 13.50 2.99
N GLN A 136 17.55 14.60 2.23
CA GLN A 136 16.89 14.58 0.92
C GLN A 136 17.57 13.64 -0.08
N THR A 137 18.89 13.47 0.03
CA THR A 137 19.62 12.51 -0.80
C THR A 137 19.21 11.08 -0.49
N GLU A 138 19.09 10.73 0.79
CA GLU A 138 18.58 9.41 1.20
C GLU A 138 17.11 9.22 0.84
N ARG A 139 16.30 10.30 0.89
CA ARG A 139 14.90 10.29 0.46
C ARG A 139 14.77 9.93 -1.02
N ALA A 140 15.61 10.53 -1.87
CA ALA A 140 15.69 10.20 -3.29
C ALA A 140 16.19 8.76 -3.54
N ARG A 141 17.17 8.29 -2.76
CA ARG A 141 17.65 6.90 -2.83
C ARG A 141 16.58 5.89 -2.40
N ALA A 142 15.83 6.19 -1.36
CA ALA A 142 14.72 5.36 -0.88
C ALA A 142 13.63 5.24 -1.95
N PHE A 143 13.25 6.37 -2.58
CA PHE A 143 12.35 6.35 -3.75
C PHE A 143 12.88 5.42 -4.85
N GLN A 144 14.16 5.57 -5.25
CA GLN A 144 14.74 4.75 -6.31
C GLN A 144 14.71 3.26 -5.96
N GLY A 145 15.15 2.89 -4.74
CA GLY A 145 15.16 1.50 -4.29
C GLY A 145 13.76 0.88 -4.28
N TYR A 146 12.80 1.60 -3.69
CA TYR A 146 11.41 1.18 -3.60
C TYR A 146 10.79 0.94 -4.98
N VAL A 147 10.91 1.92 -5.88
CA VAL A 147 10.30 1.84 -7.21
C VAL A 147 10.95 0.77 -8.08
N VAL A 148 12.28 0.61 -8.02
CA VAL A 148 12.96 -0.47 -8.74
C VAL A 148 12.51 -1.84 -8.23
N ALA A 149 12.36 -2.01 -6.91
CA ALA A 149 11.85 -3.25 -6.33
C ALA A 149 10.40 -3.52 -6.75
N ALA A 150 9.54 -2.50 -6.73
CA ALA A 150 8.15 -2.61 -7.15
C ALA A 150 8.00 -2.96 -8.64
N LEU A 151 8.73 -2.27 -9.53
CA LEU A 151 8.72 -2.55 -10.97
C LEU A 151 9.29 -3.92 -11.30
N GLY A 152 10.15 -4.48 -10.42
CA GLY A 152 10.63 -5.85 -10.50
C GLY A 152 9.55 -6.93 -10.25
N LYS A 153 8.31 -6.55 -9.90
CA LYS A 153 7.19 -7.47 -9.71
C LYS A 153 6.27 -7.44 -10.95
N PRO A 154 6.05 -8.58 -11.65
CA PRO A 154 5.25 -8.62 -12.88
C PRO A 154 3.81 -8.11 -12.75
N ASN A 155 3.22 -8.22 -11.57
CA ASN A 155 1.83 -7.80 -11.34
C ASN A 155 1.69 -6.29 -11.13
N VAL A 156 2.77 -5.53 -10.93
CA VAL A 156 2.69 -4.09 -10.67
C VAL A 156 2.53 -3.33 -11.98
N VAL A 157 1.44 -2.55 -12.08
CA VAL A 157 1.14 -1.72 -13.26
C VAL A 157 1.34 -0.23 -13.03
N GLY A 158 1.74 0.17 -11.81
CA GLY A 158 2.04 1.55 -11.51
C GLY A 158 2.24 1.82 -10.03
N TYR A 159 2.62 3.07 -9.75
CA TYR A 159 2.78 3.61 -8.41
C TYR A 159 2.45 5.10 -8.37
N HIS A 160 1.97 5.58 -7.23
CA HIS A 160 1.72 7.00 -6.98
C HIS A 160 2.40 7.44 -5.68
N TRP A 161 3.20 8.51 -5.79
CA TRP A 161 3.82 9.19 -4.66
C TRP A 161 2.77 10.02 -3.91
N PHE A 162 2.72 9.88 -2.59
CA PHE A 162 1.88 10.72 -1.74
C PHE A 162 2.77 11.71 -0.97
N GLU A 163 2.82 12.99 -1.29
CA GLU A 163 1.90 13.77 -2.11
C GLU A 163 2.65 14.87 -2.88
N HIS A 164 1.93 15.76 -3.55
CA HIS A 164 2.55 16.75 -4.41
C HIS A 164 3.39 17.78 -3.62
N ALA A 165 2.81 18.40 -2.59
CA ALA A 165 3.44 19.44 -1.80
C ALA A 165 3.62 19.01 -0.34
N ASP A 166 4.59 19.61 0.35
CA ASP A 166 4.76 19.39 1.78
C ASP A 166 3.53 19.83 2.57
N GLN A 167 3.33 19.16 3.70
CA GLN A 167 2.28 19.53 4.61
C GLN A 167 2.69 20.73 5.48
N PRO A 168 1.72 21.52 5.98
CA PRO A 168 2.03 22.66 6.83
C PRO A 168 2.79 22.26 8.09
N VAL A 169 3.74 23.09 8.54
CA VAL A 169 4.47 22.89 9.80
C VAL A 169 3.53 22.85 11.03
N GLN A 170 2.36 23.50 10.94
CA GLN A 170 1.33 23.48 11.99
C GLN A 170 0.39 22.28 11.90
N GLY A 171 0.53 21.44 10.88
CA GLY A 171 -0.33 20.30 10.61
C GLY A 171 -1.48 20.58 9.62
N ARG A 172 -1.87 19.55 8.86
CA ARG A 172 -3.12 19.48 8.08
C ARG A 172 -4.33 19.34 9.02
N PHE A 173 -5.55 19.14 8.48
CA PHE A 173 -6.78 18.98 9.24
C PHE A 173 -6.76 17.87 10.31
N ASP A 174 -5.89 16.88 10.18
CA ASP A 174 -5.66 15.78 11.14
C ASP A 174 -4.34 15.94 11.90
N GLY A 175 -3.61 17.03 11.69
CA GLY A 175 -2.34 17.34 12.33
C GLY A 175 -1.10 16.72 11.69
N GLU A 176 -1.19 16.07 10.51
CA GLU A 176 0.03 15.64 9.80
C GLU A 176 0.86 16.84 9.31
N ASP A 177 2.17 16.80 9.56
CA ASP A 177 3.13 17.90 9.41
C ASP A 177 4.42 17.44 8.67
N SER A 178 4.23 16.62 7.64
CA SER A 178 5.28 15.80 7.04
C SER A 178 5.91 16.36 5.76
N ASN A 179 7.20 16.06 5.58
CA ASN A 179 7.98 16.26 4.35
C ASN A 179 7.62 15.22 3.27
N PHE A 180 6.38 15.23 2.81
CA PHE A 180 5.90 14.34 1.76
C PHE A 180 6.00 14.94 0.36
N GLY A 181 6.19 16.24 0.22
CA GLY A 181 6.11 16.93 -1.06
C GLY A 181 7.26 16.61 -2.01
N THR A 182 6.93 16.57 -3.30
CA THR A 182 7.90 16.82 -4.39
C THR A 182 8.30 18.30 -4.47
N VAL A 183 7.47 19.17 -3.89
CA VAL A 183 7.72 20.60 -3.67
C VAL A 183 7.45 20.97 -2.22
N THR A 184 8.03 22.08 -1.75
CA THR A 184 7.69 22.68 -0.45
C THR A 184 6.32 23.36 -0.49
N VAL A 185 5.84 23.85 0.66
CA VAL A 185 4.60 24.68 0.74
C VAL A 185 4.68 25.98 -0.08
N ASP A 186 5.90 26.46 -0.37
CA ASP A 186 6.17 27.64 -1.20
C ASP A 186 6.44 27.28 -2.68
N ASP A 187 6.07 26.07 -3.10
CA ASP A 187 6.27 25.55 -4.47
C ASP A 187 7.75 25.47 -4.90
N ARG A 188 8.66 25.28 -3.95
CA ARG A 188 10.09 25.06 -4.25
C ARG A 188 10.36 23.58 -4.46
N VAL A 189 10.94 23.23 -5.60
CA VAL A 189 11.20 21.83 -5.99
C VAL A 189 12.27 21.18 -5.11
N TYR A 190 12.01 19.94 -4.66
CA TYR A 190 13.04 19.05 -4.14
C TYR A 190 13.83 18.44 -5.30
N ASP A 191 14.87 19.15 -5.71
CA ASP A 191 15.67 18.86 -6.90
C ASP A 191 16.23 17.43 -6.96
N GLU A 192 16.79 16.92 -5.85
CA GLU A 192 17.38 15.58 -5.82
C GLU A 192 16.33 14.48 -6.02
N LEU A 193 15.16 14.66 -5.39
CA LEU A 193 14.04 13.73 -5.49
C LEU A 193 13.47 13.74 -6.91
N THR A 194 13.14 14.90 -7.46
CA THR A 194 12.49 15.03 -8.78
C THR A 194 13.43 14.63 -9.94
N LYS A 195 14.73 14.93 -9.85
CA LYS A 195 15.72 14.43 -10.83
C LYS A 195 15.84 12.90 -10.77
N THR A 196 15.77 12.31 -9.58
CA THR A 196 15.77 10.86 -9.42
C THR A 196 14.48 10.22 -9.94
N MET A 197 13.31 10.79 -9.62
CA MET A 197 12.02 10.38 -10.19
C MET A 197 12.04 10.41 -11.71
N THR A 198 12.54 11.50 -12.31
CA THR A 198 12.65 11.63 -13.77
C THR A 198 13.48 10.51 -14.38
N ARG A 199 14.66 10.23 -13.80
CA ARG A 199 15.54 9.15 -14.29
C ARG A 199 14.91 7.76 -14.16
N VAL A 200 14.28 7.47 -13.03
CA VAL A 200 13.65 6.16 -12.77
C VAL A 200 12.43 5.97 -13.65
N ASN A 201 11.55 6.98 -13.77
CA ASN A 201 10.37 6.93 -14.62
C ASN A 201 10.75 6.72 -16.11
N ALA A 202 11.81 7.38 -16.59
CA ALA A 202 12.31 7.18 -17.95
C ALA A 202 12.86 5.75 -18.20
N ALA A 203 13.16 5.00 -17.14
CA ALA A 203 13.63 3.61 -17.23
C ALA A 203 12.54 2.58 -16.86
N ALA A 204 11.35 3.01 -16.44
CA ALA A 204 10.36 2.16 -15.78
C ALA A 204 9.96 0.94 -16.63
N GLU A 205 9.56 1.16 -17.89
CA GLU A 205 9.18 0.10 -18.83
C GLU A 205 10.28 -0.94 -19.04
N ARG A 206 11.54 -0.49 -19.14
CA ARG A 206 12.69 -1.39 -19.31
C ARG A 206 12.96 -2.20 -18.04
N ILE A 207 12.83 -1.59 -16.87
CA ILE A 207 12.99 -2.31 -15.58
C ILE A 207 11.91 -3.37 -15.45
N HIS A 208 10.66 -3.02 -15.75
CA HIS A 208 9.53 -3.93 -15.66
C HIS A 208 9.61 -5.08 -16.67
N ALA A 209 9.94 -4.78 -17.94
CA ALA A 209 10.09 -5.81 -18.97
C ALA A 209 11.22 -6.81 -18.67
N ALA A 210 12.29 -6.38 -17.98
CA ALA A 210 13.37 -7.28 -17.58
C ALA A 210 12.98 -8.27 -16.46
N ALA A 211 11.89 -7.98 -15.72
CA ALA A 211 11.40 -8.81 -14.64
C ALA A 211 10.39 -9.88 -15.09
N VAL A 212 9.79 -9.71 -16.27
CA VAL A 212 8.87 -10.68 -16.86
C VAL A 212 9.70 -11.72 -17.62
N PRO A 213 9.70 -13.01 -17.22
CA PRO A 213 10.36 -14.05 -18.00
C PRO A 213 9.78 -14.05 -19.42
N ALA A 214 10.65 -14.11 -20.45
CA ALA A 214 10.18 -14.30 -21.81
C ALA A 214 9.27 -15.53 -21.83
N VAL A 215 8.03 -15.36 -22.28
CA VAL A 215 7.14 -16.48 -22.56
C VAL A 215 7.74 -17.19 -23.77
N ILE A 216 8.48 -18.28 -23.51
CA ILE A 216 9.00 -19.20 -24.54
C ILE A 216 7.89 -20.20 -24.88
#